data_AF-A0A5M4ANB7-F1
#
_entry.id   AF-A0A5M4ANB7-F1
#
_cell.length_a   1.000
_cell.length_b   1.000
_cell.length_c   1.000
_cell.angle_alpha   90.00
_cell.angle_beta   90.00
_cell.angle_gamma   90.00
#
_symmetry.space_group_name_H-M   'P 1'
#
loop_
_entity.id
_entity.type
_entity.pdbx_description
1 polymer ?
#
loop_
_entity_poly.entity_id
_entity_poly.type
_entity_poly.pdbx_seq_one_letter_code
_entity_poly.pdbx_strand_id
1 'polypeptide(L)' 'MKAVIRTQYGTPDVLSVQEVPKPVYGDNEVLVKVYAATVNRTDCGILTGKPYVIRLFTGVSKPTHQSTGTDFAG' A
#
# COMPACT_ATOMS: atom_id res chain seq x y z
N MET A 1 3.58 14.41 2.12
CA MET A 1 2.44 14.01 1.27
C MET A 1 1.60 13.06 2.08
N LYS A 2 0.29 13.12 1.96
CA LYS A 2 -0.58 12.19 2.69
C LYS A 2 -0.61 10.83 2.00
N ALA A 3 -0.48 9.77 2.79
CA ALA A 3 -0.62 8.39 2.33
C ALA A 3 -1.41 7.57 3.35
N VAL A 4 -2.10 6.54 2.86
CA VAL A 4 -2.72 5.52 3.71
C VAL A 4 -1.66 4.47 4.05
N ILE A 5 -1.45 4.26 5.36
CA ILE A 5 -0.39 3.44 5.92
C ILE A 5 -0.96 2.29 6.75
N ARG A 6 -0.36 1.11 6.62
CA ARG A 6 -0.51 -0.03 7.54
C ARG A 6 0.84 -0.43 8.14
N THR A 7 0.83 -0.88 9.39
CA THR A 7 2.03 -1.44 10.07
C THR A 7 1.88 -2.92 10.42
N GLN A 8 0.66 -3.44 10.31
CA GLN A 8 0.30 -4.83 10.59
C GLN A 8 -0.77 -5.30 9.62
N TYR A 9 -0.94 -6.62 9.51
CA TYR A 9 -2.07 -7.21 8.80
C TYR A 9 -3.36 -7.04 9.62
N GLY A 10 -4.48 -6.78 8.95
CA GLY A 10 -5.77 -6.64 9.64
C GLY A 10 -6.93 -6.24 8.75
N THR A 11 -8.04 -5.86 9.39
CA THR A 11 -9.19 -5.19 8.77
C THR A 11 -8.83 -3.73 8.43
N PRO A 12 -9.68 -2.98 7.73
CA PRO A 12 -9.45 -1.56 7.46
C PRO A 12 -9.16 -0.69 8.69
N ASP A 13 -9.51 -1.14 9.90
CA ASP A 13 -9.24 -0.42 11.15
C ASP A 13 -7.75 -0.25 11.47
N VAL A 14 -6.87 -1.04 10.84
CA VAL A 14 -5.41 -0.88 11.00
C VAL A 14 -4.83 0.21 10.09
N LEU A 15 -5.63 0.79 9.21
CA LEU A 15 -5.23 1.84 8.29
C LEU A 15 -5.22 3.20 8.98
N SER A 16 -4.21 4.00 8.67
CA SER A 16 -4.12 5.39 9.13
C SER A 16 -3.63 6.29 8.00
N VAL A 17 -4.16 7.51 7.95
CA VAL A 17 -3.64 8.54 7.04
C VAL A 17 -2.49 9.25 7.74
N GLN A 18 -1.31 9.23 7.13
CA GLN A 18 -0.11 9.84 7.68
C GLN A 18 0.57 10.77 6.67
N GLU A 19 1.28 11.78 7.17
CA GLU A 19 2.20 12.56 6.36
C GLU A 19 3.51 11.77 6.19
N VAL A 20 3.89 11.52 4.95
CA VAL A 20 5.13 10.84 4.58
C VAL A 20 5.99 11.72 3.66
N PRO A 21 7.32 11.51 3.61
CA PRO A 21 8.17 12.20 2.64
C PRO A 21 7.67 12.00 1.21
N LYS A 22 7.83 13.03 0.38
CA LYS A 22 7.54 12.90 -1.06
C LYS A 22 8.57 11.93 -1.67
N PRO A 23 8.15 10.95 -2.49
CA PRO A 23 9.08 10.02 -3.11
C PRO A 23 10.11 10.74 -3.98
N VAL A 24 11.35 10.24 -3.95
CA VAL A 24 12.40 10.60 -4.90
C VAL A 24 12.36 9.57 -6.02
N TYR A 25 12.48 10.02 -7.27
CA TYR A 25 12.44 9.19 -8.46
C TYR A 25 13.81 9.19 -9.16
N GLY A 26 14.17 8.05 -9.74
CA GLY A 26 15.39 7.91 -10.56
C GLY A 26 15.20 8.35 -12.01
N ASP A 27 16.24 8.16 -12.81
CA ASP A 27 16.33 8.67 -14.19
C ASP A 27 15.25 8.14 -15.15
N ASN A 28 14.71 6.93 -14.90
CA ASN A 28 13.70 6.28 -15.73
C ASN A 28 12.36 6.09 -15.00
N GLU A 29 12.13 6.85 -13.94
CA GLU A 29 10.90 6.79 -13.14
C GLU A 29 10.14 8.11 -13.25
N VAL A 30 8.82 8.04 -13.06
CA VAL A 30 7.97 9.23 -13.03
C VAL A 30 7.30 9.34 -11.68
N LEU A 31 7.22 10.58 -11.17
CA LEU A 31 6.44 10.88 -9.98
C LEU A 31 5.06 11.38 -10.37
N VAL A 32 4.05 10.55 -10.14
CA VAL A 32 2.67 10.86 -10.49
C VAL A 32 1.92 11.47 -9.31
N LYS A 33 1.13 12.51 -9.57
CA LYS A 33 0.17 13.05 -8.61
C LYS A 33 -1.14 12.29 -8.73
N VAL A 34 -1.35 11.33 -7.84
CA VAL A 34 -2.57 10.51 -7.83
C VAL A 34 -3.81 11.37 -7.52
N TYR A 35 -4.80 11.36 -8.42
CA TYR A 35 -6.12 11.97 -8.23
C TYR A 35 -7.18 10.97 -7.78
N ALA A 36 -7.07 9.72 -8.24
CA ALA A 36 -7.97 8.64 -7.87
C ALA A 36 -7.22 7.31 -7.74
N ALA A 37 -7.69 6.45 -6.86
CA ALA A 37 -7.25 5.06 -6.71
C ALA A 37 -8.47 4.18 -6.46
N THR A 38 -8.38 2.90 -6.85
CA THR A 38 -9.46 1.93 -6.64
C THR A 38 -9.22 1.16 -5.33
N VAL A 39 -10.27 0.46 -4.88
CA VAL A 39 -10.14 -0.62 -3.89
C VAL A 39 -10.57 -1.90 -4.57
N ASN A 40 -9.63 -2.83 -4.73
CA ASN A 40 -9.88 -4.11 -5.38
C ASN A 40 -9.64 -5.31 -4.46
N ARG A 41 -9.95 -6.52 -4.95
CA ARG A 41 -9.77 -7.76 -4.19
C ARG A 41 -8.32 -7.98 -3.76
N THR A 42 -7.36 -7.58 -4.60
CA THR A 42 -5.93 -7.72 -4.32
C THR A 42 -5.53 -6.80 -3.17
N ASP A 43 -6.00 -5.55 -3.14
CA ASP A 43 -5.75 -4.63 -2.02
C ASP A 43 -6.22 -5.23 -0.69
N CYS A 44 -7.42 -5.80 -0.66
CA CYS A 44 -7.97 -6.48 0.52
C CYS A 44 -7.09 -7.67 0.94
N GLY A 45 -6.60 -8.46 -0.02
CA GLY A 45 -5.72 -9.59 0.25
C GLY A 45 -4.37 -9.14 0.83
N ILE A 46 -3.78 -8.08 0.27
CA ILE A 46 -2.51 -7.52 0.74
C ILE A 46 -2.70 -6.89 2.14
N LEU A 47 -3.81 -6.18 2.39
CA LEU A 47 -4.13 -5.57 3.69
C LEU A 47 -4.31 -6.62 4.80
N THR A 48 -5.08 -7.67 4.51
CA THR A 48 -5.39 -8.71 5.50
C THR A 48 -4.29 -9.79 5.60
N GLY A 49 -3.40 -9.86 4.61
CA GLY A 49 -2.44 -10.95 4.46
C GLY A 49 -3.11 -12.29 4.16
N LYS A 50 -4.22 -12.27 3.42
CA LYS A 50 -5.02 -13.46 3.06
C LYS A 50 -5.21 -13.57 1.54
N PRO A 51 -5.14 -14.80 0.96
CA PRO A 51 -4.75 -16.06 1.62
C PRO A 51 -3.31 -16.03 2.12
N TYR A 52 -2.96 -16.86 3.12
CA TYR A 52 -1.67 -16.80 3.82
C TYR A 52 -0.44 -16.84 2.89
N VAL A 53 -0.56 -17.46 1.72
CA VAL A 53 0.49 -17.49 0.69
C VAL A 53 0.93 -16.08 0.26
N ILE A 54 0.06 -15.06 0.32
CA ILE A 54 0.42 -13.68 -0.05
C ILE A 54 1.47 -13.08 0.90
N ARG A 55 1.59 -13.61 2.12
CA ARG A 55 2.60 -13.18 3.11
C ARG A 55 4.01 -13.55 2.68
N LEU A 56 4.18 -14.53 1.79
CA LEU A 56 5.47 -14.82 1.18
C LEU A 56 6.00 -13.65 0.34
N PHE A 57 5.10 -12.81 -0.19
CA PHE A 57 5.45 -11.66 -1.04
C PHE A 57 5.32 -10.31 -0.32
N THR A 58 4.49 -10.24 0.72
CA THR A 58 4.16 -8.99 1.42
C THR A 58 4.75 -8.91 2.83
N GLY A 59 5.40 -9.97 3.31
CA GLY A 59 6.02 -10.06 4.64
C GLY A 59 5.43 -11.19 5.50
N VAL A 60 6.29 -12.05 6.07
CA VAL A 60 5.82 -13.26 6.78
C VAL A 60 5.05 -12.92 8.06
N SER A 61 5.62 -12.07 8.91
CA SER A 61 5.04 -11.68 10.20
C SER A 61 4.24 -10.37 10.13
N LYS A 62 4.75 -9.39 9.40
CA LYS A 62 4.14 -8.06 9.21
C LYS A 62 4.41 -7.55 7.80
N PRO A 63 3.60 -6.59 7.29
CA PRO A 63 3.83 -5.99 5.98
C PRO A 63 5.24 -5.41 5.84
N THR A 64 5.91 -5.72 4.73
CA THR A 64 7.21 -5.11 4.35
C THR A 64 7.03 -3.70 3.80
N HIS A 65 5.94 -3.48 3.06
CA HIS A 65 5.54 -2.16 2.55
C HIS A 65 4.32 -1.64 3.30
N GLN A 66 4.48 -0.40 3.78
CA GLN A 66 3.49 0.34 4.56
C GLN A 66 2.35 0.88 3.70
N SER A 67 2.66 1.33 2.49
CA SER A 67 1.66 1.82 1.52
C SER A 67 1.01 0.67 0.76
N THR A 68 -0.24 0.83 0.37
CA THR A 68 -1.04 -0.13 -0.41
C THR A 68 -1.60 0.52 -1.66
N GLY A 69 -2.25 -0.27 -2.52
CA GLY A 69 -2.86 0.19 -3.77
C GLY A 69 -2.12 -0.37 -4.98
N THR A 70 -2.87 -0.89 -5.95
CA THR A 70 -2.30 -1.40 -7.21
C THR A 70 -2.68 -0.55 -8.43
N ASP A 71 -3.76 0.23 -8.36
CA ASP A 71 -4.30 0.97 -9.50
C ASP A 71 -4.55 2.44 -9.13
N PHE A 72 -4.28 3.34 -10.08
CA PHE A 72 -4.49 4.78 -9.90
C PHE A 72 -4.77 5.51 -11.23
N ALA A 73 -5.27 6.75 -11.12
CA ALA A 73 -5.30 7.75 -12.18
C ALA A 73 -4.66 9.06 -11.69
N GLY A 74 -3.79 9.67 -12.51
CA GLY A 74 -2.89 10.75 -12.10
C GLY A 74 -2.25 11.49 -13.26
#